data_AF-A0A5B8G4C0-F1
#
_entry.id   AF-A0A5B8G4C0-F1
#
_cell.length_a   1.000
_cell.length_b   1.000
_cell.length_c   1.000
_cell.angle_alpha   90.00
_cell.angle_beta   90.00
_cell.angle_gamma   90.00
#
_symmetry.space_group_name_H-M   'P 1'
#
loop_
_entity.id
_entity.type
_entity.pdbx_description
1 polymer ?
#
loop_
_entity_poly.entity_id
_entity_poly.type
_entity_poly.pdbx_seq_one_letter_code
_entity_poly.pdbx_strand_id
1 'polypeptide(L)'
;MIRRFLSFTDITSRAAEALAVLLLFAFCLLMLAEVFSRGFLATSLPFSWEYAAFAMGGTFLLGLGPALRHGTQVRVSLVLDRGGPRWRRGLDLAATAAALGLGVLVFLALFSVFQTSLARGLRAASYMATPLAVPQFIALLGAGQFVLALAARLLRLMLGEPTELPRPDEDLPHA
;
A
#
# COMPACT_ATOMS: atom_id res chain seq x y z
N MET A 1 14.77 -19.97 10.02
CA MET A 1 15.00 -18.64 9.40
C MET A 1 13.78 -18.13 8.65
N ILE A 2 13.19 -18.92 7.73
CA ILE A 2 12.00 -18.54 6.93
C ILE A 2 10.81 -18.07 7.78
N ARG A 3 10.44 -18.79 8.85
CA ARG A 3 9.35 -18.36 9.77
C ARG A 3 9.60 -17.01 10.43
N ARG A 4 10.87 -16.68 10.73
CA ARG A 4 11.27 -15.42 11.36
C ARG A 4 11.15 -14.24 10.38
N PHE A 5 11.41 -14.50 9.10
CA PHE A 5 11.17 -13.53 8.02
C PHE A 5 9.68 -13.28 7.81
N LEU A 6 8.86 -14.34 7.78
CA LEU A 6 7.40 -14.20 7.67
C LEU A 6 6.80 -13.42 8.85
N SER A 7 7.20 -13.72 10.09
CA SER A 7 6.73 -12.97 11.26
C SER A 7 7.14 -11.50 11.24
N PHE A 8 8.31 -11.18 10.68
CA PHE A 8 8.77 -9.81 10.53
C PHE A 8 7.87 -9.05 9.55
N THR A 9 7.59 -9.63 8.38
CA THR A 9 6.68 -9.05 7.38
C THR A 9 5.26 -8.86 7.94
N ASP A 10 4.81 -9.77 8.81
CA ASP A 10 3.49 -9.66 9.44
C ASP A 10 3.42 -8.47 10.42
N ILE A 11 4.47 -8.26 11.22
CA ILE A 11 4.55 -7.11 12.14
C ILE A 11 4.61 -5.79 11.37
N THR A 12 5.47 -5.70 10.35
CA THR A 12 5.58 -4.48 9.53
C THR A 12 4.28 -4.21 8.77
N SER A 13 3.54 -5.26 8.38
CA SER A 13 2.25 -5.13 7.71
C SER A 13 1.19 -4.52 8.63
N ARG A 14 1.12 -4.96 9.88
CA ARG A 14 0.17 -4.40 10.85
C ARG A 14 0.47 -2.94 11.17
N ALA A 15 1.76 -2.60 11.27
CA ALA A 15 2.17 -1.21 11.47
C ALA A 15 1.79 -0.32 10.27
N ALA A 16 2.03 -0.80 9.05
CA ALA A 16 1.65 -0.08 7.83
C ALA A 16 0.13 0.08 7.71
N GLU A 17 -0.63 -0.95 8.05
CA GLU A 17 -2.10 -0.91 8.07
C GLU A 17 -2.63 0.09 9.09
N ALA A 18 -2.13 0.08 10.33
CA ALA A 18 -2.51 1.05 11.35
C ALA A 18 -2.20 2.49 10.92
N LEU A 19 -1.04 2.72 10.29
CA LEU A 19 -0.67 4.03 9.76
C LEU A 19 -1.57 4.45 8.58
N ALA A 20 -1.92 3.52 7.69
CA ALA A 20 -2.85 3.78 6.59
C ALA A 20 -4.24 4.17 7.10
N VAL A 21 -4.77 3.45 8.09
CA VAL A 21 -6.06 3.75 8.73
C VAL A 21 -6.02 5.13 9.39
N LEU A 22 -4.96 5.45 10.12
CA LEU A 22 -4.79 6.77 10.73
C LEU A 22 -4.79 7.90 9.68
N LEU A 23 -4.04 7.73 8.59
CA LEU A 23 -4.00 8.71 7.50
C LEU A 23 -5.37 8.84 6.80
N LEU A 24 -6.10 7.74 6.64
CA LEU A 24 -7.44 7.75 6.06
C LEU A 24 -8.43 8.54 6.94
N PHE A 25 -8.39 8.34 8.26
CA PHE A 25 -9.20 9.11 9.19
C PHE A 25 -8.81 10.59 9.18
N ALA A 26 -7.51 10.90 9.17
CA ALA A 26 -7.03 12.28 9.09
C ALA A 26 -7.47 12.97 7.79
N PHE A 27 -7.37 12.27 6.66
CA PHE A 27 -7.88 12.73 5.36
C PHE A 27 -9.39 13.01 5.42
N CYS A 28 -10.17 12.08 5.97
CA CYS A 28 -11.62 12.22 6.08
C CYS A 28 -12.01 13.44 6.92
N LEU A 29 -11.41 13.58 8.11
CA LEU A 29 -11.65 14.73 9.00
C LEU A 29 -11.25 16.05 8.35
N LEU A 30 -10.10 16.09 7.66
CA LEU A 30 -9.63 17.29 6.97
C LEU A 30 -10.59 17.71 5.84
N MET A 31 -11.07 16.75 5.05
CA MET A 31 -12.04 17.03 3.99
C MET A 31 -13.40 17.44 4.55
N LEU A 32 -13.83 16.87 5.66
CA LEU A 32 -15.07 17.26 6.33
C LEU A 32 -14.98 18.69 6.87
N ALA A 33 -13.84 19.04 7.48
CA ALA A 33 -13.56 20.39 7.94
C ALA A 33 -13.51 21.40 6.78
N GLU A 34 -12.92 21.04 5.64
CA GLU A 34 -12.92 21.88 4.42
C GLU A 34 -14.35 22.13 3.91
N VAL A 35 -15.17 21.09 3.80
CA VAL A 35 -16.57 21.22 3.35
C VAL A 35 -17.37 22.07 4.31
N PHE A 36 -17.20 21.88 5.62
CA PHE A 36 -17.86 22.69 6.65
C PHE A 36 -17.41 24.15 6.59
N SER A 37 -16.11 24.41 6.48
CA SER A 37 -15.56 25.77 6.37
C SER A 37 -16.12 26.50 5.15
N ARG A 38 -16.16 25.85 3.98
CA ARG A 38 -16.74 26.45 2.78
C ARG A 38 -18.24 26.72 2.91
N GLY A 39 -18.97 25.78 3.51
CA GLY A 39 -20.42 25.87 3.64
C GLY A 39 -20.90 26.90 4.66
N PHE A 40 -20.24 26.98 5.82
CA PHE A 40 -20.69 27.82 6.94
C PHE A 40 -19.91 29.13 7.10
N LEU A 41 -18.61 29.13 6.78
CA LEU A 41 -17.74 30.30 6.97
C LEU A 41 -17.44 31.03 5.64
N ALA A 42 -17.88 30.49 4.50
CA ALA A 42 -17.55 30.99 3.15
C ALA A 42 -16.03 31.14 2.89
N THR A 43 -15.20 30.44 3.68
CA THR A 43 -13.74 30.44 3.59
C THR A 43 -13.23 29.03 3.28
N SER A 44 -12.22 28.89 2.42
CA SER A 44 -11.52 27.62 2.18
C SER A 44 -10.25 27.53 3.02
N LEU A 45 -9.85 26.30 3.39
CA LEU A 45 -8.56 26.06 4.04
C LEU A 45 -7.54 25.82 2.92
N PRO A 46 -6.62 26.76 2.63
CA PRO A 46 -5.71 26.63 1.48
C PRO A 46 -4.74 25.44 1.59
N PHE A 47 -4.52 24.92 2.81
CA PHE A 47 -3.67 23.75 3.05
C PHE A 47 -4.42 22.41 2.88
N SER A 48 -5.75 22.39 2.96
CA SER A 48 -6.51 21.13 3.02
C SER A 48 -6.25 20.26 1.80
N TRP A 49 -6.19 20.88 0.62
CA TRP A 49 -5.98 20.18 -0.64
C TRP A 49 -4.61 19.48 -0.73
N GLU A 50 -3.55 20.13 -0.25
CA GLU A 50 -2.18 19.59 -0.29
C GLU A 50 -2.03 18.40 0.67
N TYR A 51 -2.44 18.58 1.93
CA TYR A 51 -2.35 17.51 2.93
C TYR A 51 -3.31 16.36 2.66
N ALA A 52 -4.47 16.62 2.05
CA ALA A 52 -5.39 15.59 1.60
C ALA A 52 -4.75 14.72 0.51
N ALA A 53 -4.07 15.32 -0.47
CA ALA A 53 -3.36 14.58 -1.51
C ALA A 53 -2.22 13.72 -0.92
N PHE A 54 -1.47 14.25 0.05
CA PHE A 54 -0.41 13.50 0.72
C PHE A 54 -0.96 12.33 1.56
N ALA A 55 -2.03 12.55 2.33
CA ALA A 55 -2.66 11.52 3.13
C ALA A 55 -3.28 10.40 2.27
N MET A 56 -3.92 10.76 1.15
CA MET A 56 -4.47 9.82 0.17
C MET A 56 -3.35 8.96 -0.45
N GLY A 57 -2.28 9.59 -0.95
CA GLY A 57 -1.15 8.88 -1.53
C GLY A 57 -0.46 7.94 -0.52
N GLY A 58 -0.26 8.40 0.71
CA GLY A 58 0.28 7.59 1.79
C GLY A 58 -0.59 6.38 2.13
N THR A 59 -1.90 6.59 2.28
CA THR A 59 -2.88 5.53 2.57
C THR A 59 -2.86 4.44 1.50
N PHE A 60 -2.86 4.81 0.22
CA PHE A 60 -2.83 3.83 -0.88
C PHE A 60 -1.57 2.99 -0.89
N LEU A 61 -0.40 3.64 -0.75
CA LEU A 61 0.89 2.94 -0.80
C LEU A 61 1.07 2.05 0.43
N LEU A 62 0.71 2.52 1.62
CA LEU A 62 0.78 1.73 2.86
C LEU A 62 -0.23 0.57 2.86
N GLY A 63 -1.42 0.77 2.30
CA GLY A 63 -2.48 -0.25 2.22
C GLY A 63 -2.23 -1.35 1.19
N LEU A 64 -1.34 -1.12 0.21
CA LEU A 64 -1.10 -2.04 -0.91
C LEU A 64 -0.55 -3.41 -0.45
N GLY A 65 0.38 -3.41 0.52
CA GLY A 65 0.95 -4.62 1.11
C GLY A 65 -0.07 -5.46 1.90
N PRO A 66 -0.77 -4.89 2.90
CA PRO A 66 -1.87 -5.56 3.61
C PRO A 66 -2.95 -6.08 2.67
N ALA A 67 -3.41 -5.28 1.69
CA ALA A 67 -4.40 -5.69 0.71
C ALA A 67 -3.98 -6.95 -0.07
N LEU A 68 -2.71 -7.03 -0.49
CA LEU A 68 -2.16 -8.20 -1.14
C LEU A 68 -2.21 -9.46 -0.24
N ARG A 69 -1.95 -9.32 1.06
CA ARG A 69 -1.98 -10.44 2.03
C ARG A 69 -3.38 -10.99 2.27
N HIS A 70 -4.40 -10.14 2.14
CA HIS A 70 -5.81 -10.52 2.25
C HIS A 70 -6.45 -10.98 0.93
N GLY A 71 -5.66 -11.12 -0.15
CA GLY A 71 -6.17 -11.60 -1.44
C GLY A 71 -7.28 -10.73 -2.03
N THR A 72 -7.32 -9.43 -1.71
CA THR A 72 -8.36 -8.51 -2.20
C THR A 72 -8.10 -8.00 -3.61
N GLN A 73 -6.93 -8.30 -4.18
CA GLN A 73 -6.63 -8.00 -5.57
C GLN A 73 -7.45 -8.90 -6.51
N VAL A 74 -8.10 -8.30 -7.49
CA VAL A 74 -8.90 -9.02 -8.48
C VAL A 74 -8.00 -9.99 -9.25
N ARG A 75 -8.22 -11.29 -9.06
CA ARG A 75 -7.56 -12.36 -9.81
C ARG A 75 -8.52 -12.81 -10.91
N VAL A 76 -8.07 -12.79 -12.16
CA VAL A 76 -8.88 -13.28 -13.29
C VAL A 76 -8.88 -14.81 -13.28
N SER A 77 -9.74 -15.39 -12.46
CA SER A 77 -9.92 -16.85 -12.31
C SER A 77 -10.29 -17.55 -13.63
N LEU A 78 -10.97 -16.84 -14.54
CA LEU A 78 -11.36 -17.35 -15.88
C LEU A 78 -10.18 -17.85 -16.74
N VAL A 79 -8.97 -17.29 -16.54
CA VAL A 79 -7.75 -17.76 -17.22
C VAL A 79 -7.11 -18.94 -16.48
N LEU A 80 -7.30 -19.02 -15.16
CA LEU A 80 -6.75 -20.07 -14.31
C LEU A 80 -7.56 -21.37 -14.39
N ASP A 81 -8.87 -21.28 -14.62
CA ASP A 81 -9.79 -22.44 -14.68
C ASP A 81 -9.72 -23.23 -15.99
N ARG A 82 -9.07 -22.66 -17.03
CA ARG A 82 -8.83 -23.36 -18.31
C ARG A 82 -7.66 -24.35 -18.28
N GLY A 83 -6.81 -24.32 -17.25
CA GLY A 83 -5.62 -25.16 -17.15
C GLY A 83 -5.58 -26.02 -15.88
N GLY A 84 -4.89 -27.16 -15.94
CA GLY A 84 -4.73 -28.03 -14.78
C GLY A 84 -3.92 -27.39 -13.61
N PRO A 85 -3.85 -28.04 -12.43
CA PRO A 85 -3.28 -27.46 -11.20
C PRO A 85 -1.83 -26.96 -11.32
N ARG A 86 -1.03 -27.56 -12.22
CA ARG A 86 0.36 -27.16 -12.48
C ARG A 86 0.46 -25.85 -13.27
N TRP A 87 -0.45 -25.62 -14.22
CA TRP A 87 -0.50 -24.40 -15.02
C TRP A 87 -0.86 -23.19 -14.17
N ARG A 88 -1.87 -23.34 -13.30
CA ARG A 88 -2.28 -22.32 -12.34
C ARG A 88 -1.14 -21.91 -11.41
N ARG A 89 -0.41 -22.88 -10.86
CA ARG A 89 0.77 -22.60 -10.01
C ARG A 89 1.89 -21.89 -10.77
N GLY A 90 2.18 -22.29 -12.01
CA GLY A 90 3.19 -21.63 -12.85
C GLY A 90 2.85 -20.18 -13.15
N LEU A 91 1.60 -19.90 -13.53
CA LEU A 91 1.10 -18.54 -13.77
C LEU A 91 1.14 -17.69 -12.49
N ASP A 92 0.69 -18.23 -11.36
CA ASP A 92 0.73 -17.51 -10.08
C ASP A 92 2.16 -17.15 -9.67
N LEU A 93 3.11 -18.06 -9.87
CA LEU A 93 4.52 -17.82 -9.60
C LEU A 93 5.09 -16.74 -10.53
N ALA A 94 4.85 -16.85 -11.83
CA ALA A 94 5.33 -15.89 -12.83
C ALA A 94 4.74 -14.49 -12.59
N ALA A 95 3.43 -14.40 -12.32
CA ALA A 95 2.75 -13.15 -12.01
C ALA A 95 3.29 -12.52 -10.72
N THR A 96 3.53 -13.33 -9.67
CA THR A 96 4.10 -12.82 -8.40
C THR A 96 5.54 -12.35 -8.59
N ALA A 97 6.34 -13.07 -9.36
CA ALA A 97 7.72 -12.67 -9.67
C ALA A 97 7.77 -11.38 -10.50
N ALA A 98 6.91 -11.25 -11.50
CA ALA A 98 6.78 -10.02 -12.29
C ALA A 98 6.32 -8.84 -11.43
N ALA A 99 5.31 -9.05 -10.57
CA ALA A 99 4.84 -8.05 -9.63
C ALA A 99 5.94 -7.64 -8.63
N LEU A 100 6.75 -8.58 -8.15
CA LEU A 100 7.91 -8.30 -7.30
C LEU A 100 8.94 -7.43 -8.03
N GLY A 101 9.27 -7.78 -9.27
CA GLY A 101 10.18 -6.97 -10.11
C GLY A 101 9.68 -5.55 -10.30
N LEU A 102 8.40 -5.39 -10.64
CA LEU A 102 7.78 -4.06 -10.79
C LEU A 102 7.72 -3.31 -9.47
N GLY A 103 7.40 -3.98 -8.36
CA GLY A 103 7.37 -3.40 -7.03
C GLY A 103 8.75 -2.86 -6.60
N VAL A 104 9.82 -3.62 -6.86
CA VAL A 104 11.20 -3.18 -6.61
C VAL A 104 11.55 -1.98 -7.48
N LEU A 105 11.17 -1.98 -8.76
CA LEU A 105 11.39 -0.84 -9.65
C LEU A 105 10.71 0.43 -9.13
N VAL A 106 9.45 0.33 -8.70
CA VAL A 106 8.69 1.44 -8.11
C VAL A 106 9.35 1.93 -6.81
N PHE A 107 9.79 1.02 -5.95
CA PHE A 107 10.50 1.37 -4.72
C PHE A 107 11.79 2.15 -5.01
N LEU A 108 12.61 1.69 -5.97
CA LEU A 108 13.85 2.36 -6.36
C LEU A 108 13.58 3.74 -6.98
N ALA A 109 12.53 3.87 -7.80
CA ALA A 109 12.12 5.15 -8.37
C ALA A 109 11.65 6.13 -7.28
N LEU A 110 10.85 5.68 -6.31
CA LEU A 110 10.45 6.51 -5.18
C LEU A 110 11.63 6.90 -4.31
N PHE A 111 12.58 5.98 -4.10
CA PHE A 111 13.80 6.26 -3.34
C PHE A 111 14.67 7.32 -4.01
N SER A 112 14.84 7.25 -5.33
CA SER A 112 15.63 8.24 -6.08
C SER A 112 14.99 9.64 -6.05
N VAL A 113 13.66 9.71 -6.15
CA VAL A 113 12.89 10.95 -6.00
C VAL A 113 13.01 11.51 -4.57
N PHE A 114 12.87 10.65 -3.55
CA PHE A 114 13.04 11.05 -2.15
C PHE A 114 14.43 11.61 -1.86
N GLN A 115 15.48 10.91 -2.31
CA GLN A 115 16.87 11.36 -2.15
C GLN A 115 17.11 12.71 -2.84
N THR A 116 16.60 12.86 -4.06
CA THR A 116 16.72 14.11 -4.81
C THR A 116 16.01 15.27 -4.08
N SER A 117 14.81 15.03 -3.57
CA SER A 117 14.05 16.03 -2.80
C SER A 117 14.73 16.41 -1.49
N LEU A 118 15.32 15.43 -0.80
CA LEU A 118 16.04 15.66 0.45
C LEU A 118 17.33 16.46 0.20
N ALA A 119 18.13 16.08 -0.79
CA ALA A 119 19.38 16.74 -1.13
C ALA A 119 19.18 18.18 -1.65
N ARG A 120 18.13 18.41 -2.44
CA ARG A 120 17.82 19.73 -3.02
C ARG A 120 16.88 20.57 -2.15
N GLY A 121 16.43 20.05 -1.01
CA GLY A 121 15.46 20.73 -0.14
C GLY A 121 14.16 21.10 -0.85
N LEU A 122 13.67 20.25 -1.76
CA LEU A 122 12.50 20.54 -2.58
C LEU A 122 11.26 20.73 -1.70
N ARG A 123 10.53 21.80 -1.98
CA ARG A 123 9.29 22.19 -1.31
C ARG A 123 8.13 22.18 -2.29
N ALA A 124 6.93 21.93 -1.78
CA ALA A 124 5.74 21.91 -2.61
C ALA A 124 5.52 23.30 -3.21
N ALA A 125 5.12 23.33 -4.48
CA ALA A 125 4.71 24.55 -5.18
C ALA A 125 3.30 25.00 -4.71
N SER A 126 3.10 24.97 -3.40
CA SER A 126 1.85 25.26 -2.70
C SER A 126 2.12 26.32 -1.64
N TYR A 127 1.05 26.94 -1.14
CA TYR A 127 1.13 28.03 -0.17
C TYR A 127 1.92 27.67 1.10
N MET A 128 1.84 26.40 1.52
CA MET A 128 2.51 25.93 2.74
C MET A 128 3.98 25.58 2.53
N ALA A 129 4.44 25.51 1.27
CA ALA A 129 5.82 25.17 0.91
C ALA A 129 6.35 23.95 1.67
N THR A 130 5.51 22.92 1.84
CA THR A 130 5.81 21.74 2.65
C THR A 130 7.03 21.00 2.07
N PRO A 131 8.00 20.56 2.88
CA PRO A 131 9.11 19.75 2.38
C PRO A 131 8.61 18.45 1.76
N LEU A 132 8.88 18.20 0.47
CA LEU A 132 8.39 17.00 -0.23
C LEU A 132 8.96 15.70 0.33
N ALA A 133 10.10 15.77 1.01
CA ALA A 133 10.74 14.61 1.62
C ALA A 133 9.80 13.89 2.60
N VAL A 134 8.95 14.60 3.35
CA VAL A 134 8.04 14.00 4.34
C VAL A 134 6.99 13.09 3.66
N PRO A 135 6.13 13.59 2.75
CA PRO A 135 5.15 12.73 2.09
C PRO A 135 5.79 11.63 1.23
N GLN A 136 6.94 11.92 0.59
CA GLN A 136 7.69 10.92 -0.18
C GLN A 136 8.25 9.80 0.69
N PHE A 137 8.66 10.10 1.93
CA PHE A 137 9.11 9.09 2.87
C PHE A 137 7.99 8.13 3.27
N ILE A 138 6.77 8.64 3.52
CA ILE A 138 5.60 7.80 3.82
C ILE A 138 5.29 6.89 2.62
N ALA A 139 5.31 7.42 1.41
CA ALA A 139 5.12 6.64 0.19
C ALA A 139 6.21 5.56 0.02
N LEU A 140 7.47 5.89 0.32
CA LEU A 140 8.60 4.96 0.29
C LEU A 140 8.42 3.81 1.29
N LEU A 141 7.94 4.09 2.51
CA LEU A 141 7.63 3.07 3.51
C LEU A 141 6.54 2.12 3.01
N GLY A 142 5.48 2.65 2.40
CA GLY A 142 4.41 1.84 1.81
C GLY A 142 4.89 0.95 0.65
N ALA A 143 5.67 1.52 -0.27
CA ALA A 143 6.28 0.76 -1.36
C ALA A 143 7.22 -0.34 -0.85
N GLY A 144 8.03 -0.05 0.17
CA GLY A 144 8.90 -1.03 0.80
C GLY A 144 8.10 -2.18 1.41
N GLN A 145 7.00 -1.86 2.10
CA GLN A 145 6.11 -2.87 2.67
C GLN A 145 5.42 -3.72 1.59
N PHE A 146 5.04 -3.13 0.47
CA PHE A 146 4.48 -3.86 -0.66
C PHE A 146 5.48 -4.86 -1.26
N VAL A 147 6.76 -4.46 -1.41
CA VAL A 147 7.83 -5.36 -1.85
C VAL A 147 8.03 -6.52 -0.86
N LEU A 148 8.02 -6.23 0.45
CA LEU A 148 8.11 -7.28 1.47
C LEU A 148 6.92 -8.25 1.42
N ALA A 149 5.71 -7.75 1.19
CA ALA A 149 4.51 -8.57 1.04
C ALA A 149 4.59 -9.47 -0.21
N LEU A 150 5.07 -8.95 -1.34
CA LEU A 150 5.30 -9.73 -2.56
C LEU A 150 6.38 -10.79 -2.38
N ALA A 151 7.48 -10.47 -1.70
CA ALA A 151 8.54 -11.42 -1.40
C ALA A 151 8.04 -12.55 -0.48
N ALA A 152 7.28 -12.21 0.56
CA ALA A 152 6.65 -13.19 1.44
C ALA A 152 5.65 -14.08 0.69
N ARG A 153 4.87 -13.51 -0.23
CA ARG A 153 3.94 -14.26 -1.09
C ARG A 153 4.68 -15.22 -2.02
N LEU A 154 5.78 -14.77 -2.63
CA LEU A 154 6.60 -15.60 -3.52
C LEU A 154 7.21 -16.79 -2.75
N LEU A 155 7.71 -16.55 -1.54
CA LEU A 155 8.23 -17.61 -0.67
C LEU A 155 7.15 -18.63 -0.28
N ARG A 156 5.94 -18.17 0.09
CA ARG A 156 4.80 -19.06 0.39
C ARG A 156 4.42 -19.92 -0.82
N LEU A 157 4.42 -19.35 -2.03
CA LEU A 157 4.19 -20.09 -3.28
C LEU A 157 5.25 -21.16 -3.53
N MET A 158 6.53 -20.85 -3.29
CA MET A 158 7.63 -21.82 -3.44
C MET A 158 7.56 -22.96 -2.41
N LEU A 159 7.08 -22.66 -1.20
CA LEU A 159 6.90 -23.64 -0.12
C LEU A 159 5.60 -24.47 -0.25
N GLY A 160 4.70 -24.09 -1.16
CA GLY A 160 3.38 -24.71 -1.30
C GLY A 160 2.42 -24.39 -0.15
N GLU A 161 2.72 -23.36 0.65
CA GLU A 161 1.86 -22.89 1.73
C GLU A 161 0.73 -21.99 1.21
N PRO A 162 -0.40 -21.87 1.94
CA PRO A 162 -1.43 -20.89 1.63
C PRO A 162 -0.84 -19.48 1.58
N THR A 163 -1.12 -18.79 0.48
CA THR A 163 -0.54 -17.48 0.17
C THR A 163 -1.28 -16.31 0.80
N GLU A 164 -2.56 -16.51 1.08
CA GLU A 164 -3.49 -15.49 1.60
C GLU A 164 -3.86 -15.86 3.04
N LEU A 165 -4.03 -14.85 3.89
CA LEU A 165 -4.56 -15.06 5.23
C LEU A 165 -6.05 -15.41 5.14
N PRO A 166 -6.57 -16.31 6.00
CA PRO A 166 -8.00 -16.54 6.12
C PRO A 166 -8.73 -15.21 6.32
N ARG A 167 -9.77 -14.95 5.50
CA ARG A 167 -10.64 -13.80 5.73
C ARG A 167 -11.46 -14.08 6.98
N PRO A 168 -11.52 -13.17 7.98
CA PRO A 168 -12.35 -13.34 9.17
C PRO A 168 -13.83 -13.56 8.86
N ASP A 169 -14.30 -13.09 7.68
CA ASP A 169 -15.72 -13.02 7.34
C ASP A 169 -16.27 -14.26 6.62
N GLU A 170 -15.42 -15.25 6.28
CA GLU A 170 -15.86 -16.51 5.65
C GLU A 170 -16.37 -17.56 6.66
N ASP A 171 -16.18 -17.33 7.97
CA ASP A 171 -16.59 -18.23 9.05
C ASP A 171 -17.95 -17.85 9.69
N LEU A 172 -18.62 -16.80 9.20
CA LEU A 172 -19.97 -16.47 9.63
C LEU A 172 -20.97 -17.31 8.83
N PRO A 173 -21.72 -18.25 9.45
CA PRO A 173 -22.81 -18.91 8.76
C PRO A 173 -23.76 -17.83 8.25
N HIS A 174 -23.91 -17.75 6.92
CA HIS A 174 -24.97 -16.98 6.29
C HIS A 174 -26.30 -17.59 6.74
N ALA A 175 -26.82 -17.06 7.85
CA ALA A 175 -28.13 -17.36 8.41
C ALA A 175 -29.21 -16.49 7.74
#